data_AF-A0A8S3F3V2-F1
#
_entry.id   AF-A0A8S3F3V2-F1
#
_cell.length_a   1.000
_cell.length_b   1.000
_cell.length_c   1.000
_cell.angle_alpha   90.00
_cell.angle_beta   90.00
_cell.angle_gamma   90.00
#
_symmetry.space_group_name_H-M   'P 1'
#
loop_
_entity.id
_entity.type
_entity.pdbx_description
1 polymer ?
#
loop_
_entity_poly.entity_id
_entity_poly.type
_entity_poly.pdbx_seq_one_letter_code
_entity_poly.pdbx_strand_id
1 'polypeptide(L)'
;EQLKYKYIVGRPIGLREKFGDEAFEPRSLEDEGIFVGKKPTVPAKVVNRAEKRIYEECIKDNKPTDHWFGPDGALITLPDPTKFVPTRPLIDDLFDPALGKEFYKAYQIDSEHGVASDPIGADRYRLDLDLEKISFIHHHYMSIEHVLAMRMKQMYQHYTVRKQQRIVQQLSDKIKALKSAESNCRTLYEQNKVIYLS
;
A
#
# COMPACT_ATOMS: atom_id res chain seq x y z
N GLU A 1 -28.86 -17.68 -22.61
CA GLU A 1 -29.87 -17.47 -21.55
C GLU A 1 -29.39 -16.37 -20.61
N GLN A 2 -30.16 -15.28 -20.50
CA GLN A 2 -29.85 -14.18 -19.58
C GLN A 2 -30.14 -14.63 -18.14
N LEU A 3 -29.10 -14.70 -17.30
CA LEU A 3 -29.24 -14.92 -15.86
C LEU A 3 -30.01 -13.74 -15.24
N LYS A 4 -31.33 -13.89 -15.11
CA LYS A 4 -32.19 -12.97 -14.37
C LYS A 4 -31.84 -13.09 -12.89
N TYR A 5 -31.00 -12.19 -12.39
CA TYR A 5 -30.80 -12.03 -10.95
C TYR A 5 -32.12 -11.58 -10.32
N LYS A 6 -32.90 -12.55 -9.82
CA LYS A 6 -34.14 -12.29 -9.08
C LYS A 6 -33.73 -11.62 -7.77
N TYR A 7 -33.93 -10.31 -7.66
CA TYR A 7 -33.63 -9.55 -6.44
C TYR A 7 -34.59 -9.98 -5.32
N ILE A 8 -34.18 -10.93 -4.49
CA ILE A 8 -34.96 -11.35 -3.34
C ILE A 8 -34.82 -10.27 -2.27
N VAL A 9 -35.91 -9.58 -1.95
CA VAL A 9 -36.00 -8.74 -0.76
C VAL A 9 -35.96 -9.71 0.43
N GLY A 10 -34.79 -9.84 1.06
CA GLY A 10 -34.53 -10.89 2.03
C GLY A 10 -35.29 -10.68 3.34
N ARG A 11 -36.21 -11.60 3.65
CA ARG A 11 -36.62 -11.89 5.03
C ARG A 11 -35.34 -12.20 5.85
N PRO A 12 -35.23 -11.74 7.12
CA PRO A 12 -34.12 -12.16 7.98
C PRO A 12 -34.13 -13.68 8.16
N ILE A 13 -32.95 -14.29 8.18
CA ILE A 13 -32.78 -15.73 8.44
C ILE A 13 -32.95 -15.96 9.93
N GLY A 14 -33.73 -16.98 10.31
CA GLY A 14 -33.98 -17.31 11.71
C GLY A 14 -32.74 -17.86 12.41
N LEU A 15 -32.60 -17.64 13.73
CA LEU A 15 -31.49 -18.18 14.52
C LEU A 15 -31.35 -19.70 14.40
N ARG A 16 -32.49 -20.40 14.42
CA ARG A 16 -32.57 -21.86 14.24
C ARG A 16 -32.11 -22.32 12.85
N GLU A 17 -32.29 -21.49 11.84
CA GLU A 17 -31.78 -21.78 10.48
C GLU A 17 -30.26 -21.56 10.43
N LYS A 18 -29.71 -20.59 11.17
CA LYS A 18 -28.28 -20.27 11.21
C LYS A 18 -27.43 -21.27 12.00
N PHE A 19 -27.94 -21.76 13.13
CA PHE A 19 -27.18 -22.57 14.10
C PHE A 19 -27.78 -23.97 14.34
N GLY A 20 -28.91 -24.30 13.69
CA GLY A 20 -29.56 -25.61 13.82
C GLY A 20 -30.50 -25.73 15.02
N ASP A 21 -30.82 -26.98 15.38
CA ASP A 21 -31.76 -27.35 16.45
C ASP A 21 -31.16 -27.33 17.85
N GLU A 22 -29.86 -27.04 17.98
CA GLU A 22 -29.25 -26.80 19.29
C GLU A 22 -29.86 -25.52 19.88
N ALA A 23 -30.20 -25.55 21.17
CA ALA A 23 -30.79 -24.42 21.87
C ALA A 23 -29.77 -23.27 21.96
N PHE A 24 -29.67 -22.49 20.90
CA PHE A 24 -28.82 -21.32 20.83
C PHE A 24 -29.51 -20.18 21.59
N GLU A 25 -29.03 -19.90 22.79
CA GLU A 25 -29.40 -18.70 23.53
C GLU A 25 -28.52 -17.53 23.05
N PRO A 26 -29.11 -16.45 22.48
CA PRO A 26 -28.34 -15.29 22.05
C PRO A 26 -27.59 -14.68 23.24
N ARG A 27 -26.26 -14.65 23.16
CA ARG A 27 -25.40 -14.07 24.18
C ARG A 27 -24.92 -12.69 23.73
N SER A 28 -25.26 -11.68 24.53
CA SER A 28 -24.76 -10.32 24.37
C SER A 28 -23.43 -10.15 25.10
N LEU A 29 -22.34 -9.95 24.35
CA LEU A 29 -21.01 -9.77 24.94
C LEU A 29 -20.90 -8.45 25.73
N GLU A 30 -21.67 -7.42 25.36
CA GLU A 30 -21.72 -6.15 26.06
C GLU A 30 -22.27 -6.31 27.49
N ASP A 31 -23.28 -7.16 27.67
CA ASP A 31 -23.88 -7.46 28.98
C ASP A 31 -22.92 -8.26 29.88
N GLU A 32 -21.98 -8.99 29.28
CA GLU A 32 -20.92 -9.72 29.97
C GLU A 32 -19.69 -8.85 30.29
N GLY A 33 -19.72 -7.56 29.95
CA GLY A 33 -18.64 -6.61 30.20
C GLY A 33 -17.51 -6.66 29.16
N ILE A 34 -17.70 -7.34 28.04
CA ILE A 34 -16.74 -7.36 26.93
C ILE A 34 -17.03 -6.15 26.04
N PHE A 35 -16.01 -5.32 25.80
CA PHE A 35 -16.15 -4.17 24.92
C PHE A 35 -16.33 -4.61 23.46
N VAL A 36 -17.51 -4.32 22.91
CA VAL A 36 -17.82 -4.46 21.48
C VAL A 36 -17.93 -3.05 20.88
N GLY A 37 -17.21 -2.79 19.79
CA GLY A 37 -17.30 -1.49 19.11
C GLY A 37 -18.67 -1.27 18.46
N LYS A 38 -19.09 0.00 18.34
CA LYS A 38 -20.38 0.33 17.70
C LYS A 38 -20.40 -0.13 16.24
N LYS A 39 -21.37 -0.97 15.89
CA LYS A 39 -21.58 -1.43 14.50
C LYS A 39 -22.01 -0.24 13.63
N PRO A 40 -21.58 -0.18 12.35
CA PRO A 40 -22.00 0.88 11.44
C PRO A 40 -23.51 0.87 11.21
N THR A 41 -24.09 2.06 11.02
CA THR A 41 -25.54 2.18 10.75
C THR A 41 -25.84 1.75 9.32
N VAL A 42 -26.35 0.53 9.16
CA VAL A 42 -26.70 -0.05 7.84
C VAL A 42 -28.20 -0.36 7.79
N PRO A 43 -28.91 -0.05 6.67
CA PRO A 43 -30.30 -0.43 6.53
C PRO A 43 -30.50 -1.94 6.64
N ALA A 44 -31.52 -2.38 7.40
CA ALA A 44 -31.82 -3.80 7.64
C ALA A 44 -31.93 -4.64 6.35
N LYS A 45 -32.47 -4.06 5.27
CA LYS A 45 -32.57 -4.72 3.96
C LYS A 45 -31.20 -5.15 3.41
N VAL A 46 -30.17 -4.34 3.64
CA VAL A 46 -28.80 -4.63 3.17
C VAL A 46 -28.19 -5.75 4.02
N VAL A 47 -28.40 -5.69 5.34
CA VAL A 47 -27.96 -6.73 6.29
C VAL A 47 -28.60 -8.07 5.94
N ASN A 48 -29.93 -8.14 5.85
CA ASN A 48 -30.64 -9.39 5.52
C ASN A 48 -30.19 -9.99 4.18
N ARG A 49 -29.89 -9.14 3.20
CA ARG A 49 -29.38 -9.58 1.89
C ARG A 49 -27.97 -10.16 2.01
N ALA A 50 -27.10 -9.56 2.83
CA ALA A 50 -25.77 -10.07 3.08
C ALA A 50 -25.82 -11.41 3.82
N GLU A 51 -26.60 -11.48 4.91
CA GLU A 51 -26.81 -12.73 5.67
C GLU A 51 -27.31 -13.85 4.77
N LYS A 52 -28.29 -13.57 3.91
CA LYS A 52 -28.85 -14.57 2.99
C LYS A 52 -27.82 -15.12 2.00
N ARG A 53 -26.98 -14.25 1.44
CA ARG A 53 -25.94 -14.68 0.50
C ARG A 53 -24.91 -15.58 1.17
N ILE A 54 -24.44 -15.17 2.35
CA ILE A 54 -23.46 -15.93 3.12
C ILE A 54 -24.04 -17.30 3.50
N TYR A 55 -25.27 -17.34 4.00
CA TYR A 55 -25.95 -18.59 4.34
C TYR A 55 -26.10 -19.54 3.13
N GLU A 56 -26.55 -19.03 1.99
CA GLU A 56 -26.68 -19.82 0.76
C GLU A 56 -25.32 -20.33 0.25
N GLU A 57 -24.24 -19.56 0.37
CA GLU A 57 -22.87 -19.97 0.02
C GLU A 57 -22.33 -21.04 0.99
N CYS A 58 -22.54 -20.87 2.29
CA CYS A 58 -22.14 -21.86 3.30
C CYS A 58 -22.84 -23.21 3.08
N ILE A 59 -24.14 -23.21 2.75
CA ILE A 59 -24.87 -24.44 2.41
C ILE A 59 -24.30 -25.09 1.15
N LYS A 60 -24.06 -24.31 0.09
CA LYS A 60 -23.53 -24.85 -1.18
C LYS A 60 -22.17 -25.50 -0.99
N ASP A 61 -21.30 -24.89 -0.19
CA ASP A 61 -19.95 -25.38 0.09
C ASP A 61 -19.89 -26.41 1.23
N ASN A 62 -21.03 -26.75 1.84
CA ASN A 62 -21.14 -27.61 3.02
C ASN A 62 -20.22 -27.16 4.18
N LYS A 63 -20.12 -25.84 4.39
CA LYS A 63 -19.29 -25.19 5.44
C LYS A 63 -20.16 -24.75 6.61
N PRO A 64 -19.64 -24.78 7.85
CA PRO A 64 -20.34 -24.25 9.01
C PRO A 64 -20.54 -22.73 8.88
N THR A 65 -21.71 -22.27 9.29
CA THR A 65 -22.13 -20.86 9.31
C THR A 65 -21.57 -20.09 10.52
N ASP A 66 -21.11 -20.80 11.54
CA ASP A 66 -20.68 -20.25 12.85
C ASP A 66 -19.57 -19.19 12.77
N HIS A 67 -18.75 -19.18 11.72
CA HIS A 67 -17.65 -18.21 11.56
C HIS A 67 -18.11 -16.85 11.02
N TRP A 68 -19.35 -16.75 10.55
CA TRP A 68 -19.92 -15.52 9.97
C TRP A 68 -20.93 -14.84 10.89
N PHE A 69 -21.54 -15.60 11.81
CA PHE A 69 -22.56 -15.11 12.71
C PHE A 69 -22.04 -15.13 14.15
N GLY A 70 -22.26 -14.02 14.87
CA GLY A 70 -21.81 -13.86 16.24
C GLY A 70 -22.68 -14.64 17.24
N PRO A 71 -22.30 -14.63 18.53
CA PRO A 71 -23.08 -15.23 19.62
C PRO A 71 -24.45 -14.57 19.82
N ASP A 72 -24.66 -13.36 19.28
CA ASP A 72 -25.94 -12.65 19.20
C ASP A 72 -26.80 -13.09 18.00
N GLY A 73 -26.24 -13.94 17.12
CA GLY A 73 -26.82 -14.37 15.86
C GLY A 73 -26.86 -13.30 14.76
N ALA A 74 -26.24 -12.15 15.00
CA ALA A 74 -26.05 -11.12 13.99
C ALA A 74 -24.79 -11.41 13.17
N LEU A 75 -24.70 -10.81 11.97
CA LEU A 75 -23.47 -10.89 11.18
C LEU A 75 -22.27 -10.27 11.93
N ILE A 76 -21.15 -10.99 11.96
CA ILE A 76 -19.88 -10.47 12.49
C ILE A 76 -19.42 -9.34 11.58
N THR A 77 -19.29 -8.14 12.15
CA THR A 77 -18.93 -6.92 11.41
C THR A 77 -17.84 -6.16 12.16
N LEU A 78 -17.03 -5.43 11.40
CA LEU A 78 -16.06 -4.50 11.98
C LEU A 78 -16.82 -3.30 12.60
N PRO A 79 -16.24 -2.67 13.64
CA PRO A 79 -16.80 -1.44 14.19
C PRO A 79 -16.80 -0.32 13.15
N ASP A 80 -17.66 0.68 13.35
CA ASP A 80 -17.78 1.82 12.47
C ASP A 80 -16.40 2.50 12.27
N PRO A 81 -15.88 2.51 11.03
CA PRO A 81 -14.57 3.10 10.75
C PRO A 81 -14.62 4.63 10.76
N THR A 82 -15.80 5.24 10.75
CA THR A 82 -15.95 6.69 10.68
C THR A 82 -15.68 7.32 12.05
N LYS A 83 -14.70 8.23 12.08
CA LYS A 83 -14.42 9.06 13.24
C LYS A 83 -14.95 10.46 12.95
N PHE A 84 -15.80 10.98 13.84
CA PHE A 84 -16.26 12.36 13.77
C PHE A 84 -15.16 13.38 14.07
N VAL A 85 -14.04 12.92 14.64
CA VAL A 85 -12.87 13.73 14.92
C VAL A 85 -11.85 13.53 13.80
N PRO A 86 -11.33 14.60 13.18
CA PRO A 86 -10.25 14.48 12.21
C PRO A 86 -9.02 13.88 12.90
N THR A 87 -8.58 12.71 12.45
CA THR A 87 -7.36 12.06 12.95
C THR A 87 -6.08 12.66 12.37
N ARG A 88 -6.21 13.50 11.33
CA ARG A 88 -5.08 14.21 10.73
C ARG A 88 -4.78 15.44 11.60
N PRO A 89 -3.52 15.63 12.06
CA PRO A 89 -3.14 16.87 12.72
C PRO A 89 -3.46 18.05 11.79
N LEU A 90 -4.04 19.12 12.35
CA LEU A 90 -4.21 20.37 11.62
C LEU A 90 -2.82 20.85 11.18
N ILE A 91 -2.62 20.98 9.88
CA ILE A 91 -1.37 21.47 9.30
C ILE A 91 -1.44 23.01 9.29
N ASP A 92 -1.58 23.61 10.46
CA ASP A 92 -1.65 25.07 10.58
C ASP A 92 -0.23 25.68 10.65
N ASP A 93 0.77 24.93 11.13
CA ASP A 93 2.10 25.48 11.44
C ASP A 93 3.16 25.35 10.34
N LEU A 94 2.81 24.81 9.16
CA LEU A 94 3.77 24.58 8.06
C LEU A 94 3.69 25.60 6.92
N PHE A 95 2.75 26.55 6.98
CA PHE A 95 2.57 27.55 5.94
C PHE A 95 2.83 28.94 6.50
N ASP A 96 3.83 29.62 5.93
CA ASP A 96 4.18 31.01 6.23
C ASP A 96 2.92 31.90 6.09
N PRO A 97 2.55 32.68 7.13
CA PRO A 97 1.46 33.65 7.04
C PRO A 97 1.64 34.68 5.91
N ALA A 98 2.86 34.86 5.40
CA ALA A 98 3.16 35.71 4.25
C ALA A 98 2.75 35.10 2.89
N LEU A 99 2.50 33.79 2.82
CA LEU A 99 1.92 33.17 1.63
C LEU A 99 0.42 33.52 1.57
N GLY A 100 0.06 34.51 0.74
CA GLY A 100 -1.31 34.92 0.50
C GLY A 100 -2.16 33.73 0.02
N LYS A 101 -3.16 33.34 0.83
CA LYS A 101 -4.10 32.27 0.48
C LYS A 101 -5.27 32.87 -0.28
N GLU A 102 -5.39 32.56 -1.55
CA GLU A 102 -6.56 32.93 -2.33
C GLU A 102 -7.37 31.67 -2.65
N PHE A 103 -8.63 31.65 -2.20
CA PHE A 103 -9.52 30.53 -2.44
C PHE A 103 -10.15 30.67 -3.82
N TYR A 104 -9.84 29.73 -4.71
CA TYR A 104 -10.47 29.63 -6.02
C TYR A 104 -11.51 28.52 -6.03
N LYS A 105 -12.73 28.85 -6.46
CA LYS A 105 -13.79 27.86 -6.65
C LYS A 105 -13.37 26.88 -7.74
N ALA A 106 -13.52 25.59 -7.48
CA ALA A 106 -13.23 24.56 -8.48
C ALA A 106 -14.10 24.79 -9.74
N TYR A 107 -13.45 24.89 -10.90
CA TYR A 107 -14.13 25.01 -12.19
C TYR A 107 -14.45 23.60 -12.71
N GLN A 108 -15.74 23.28 -12.82
CA GLN A 108 -16.20 22.04 -13.43
C GLN A 108 -16.31 22.29 -14.93
N ILE A 109 -15.51 21.58 -15.73
CA ILE A 109 -15.60 21.63 -17.19
C ILE A 109 -16.59 20.55 -17.61
N ASP A 110 -17.70 20.95 -18.21
CA ASP A 110 -18.61 20.04 -18.91
C ASP A 110 -17.97 19.62 -20.24
N SER A 111 -16.97 18.74 -20.19
CA SER A 111 -16.40 18.14 -21.38
C SER A 111 -16.76 16.66 -21.42
N GLU A 112 -17.64 16.30 -22.35
CA GLU A 112 -17.94 14.90 -22.71
C GLU A 112 -16.71 14.20 -23.31
N HIS A 113 -15.67 14.94 -23.68
CA HIS A 113 -14.43 14.43 -24.23
C HIS A 113 -13.30 14.68 -23.23
N GLY A 114 -12.64 13.60 -22.80
CA GLY A 114 -11.63 13.63 -21.76
C GLY A 114 -10.55 14.70 -21.97
N VAL A 115 -9.89 15.05 -20.87
CA VAL A 115 -8.87 16.10 -20.62
C VAL A 115 -7.76 16.25 -21.68
N ALA A 116 -7.67 15.35 -22.68
CA ALA A 116 -6.58 15.26 -23.63
C ALA A 116 -6.87 15.72 -25.08
N SER A 117 -8.08 16.18 -25.43
CA SER A 117 -8.43 16.40 -26.86
C SER A 117 -8.48 17.84 -27.38
N ASP A 118 -8.35 18.87 -26.52
CA ASP A 118 -8.50 20.27 -26.97
C ASP A 118 -7.15 21.02 -27.04
N PRO A 119 -6.65 21.38 -28.24
CA PRO A 119 -5.41 22.15 -28.38
C PRO A 119 -5.56 23.61 -27.89
N ILE A 120 -6.80 24.09 -27.66
CA ILE A 120 -7.11 25.44 -27.16
C ILE A 120 -7.01 25.50 -25.61
N GLY A 121 -6.97 24.35 -24.93
CA GLY A 121 -6.92 24.26 -23.47
C GLY A 121 -5.63 23.71 -22.88
N ALA A 122 -4.67 23.28 -23.70
CA ALA A 122 -3.44 22.61 -23.25
C ALA A 122 -2.60 23.47 -22.28
N ASP A 123 -2.64 24.80 -22.44
CA ASP A 123 -1.92 25.75 -21.57
C ASP A 123 -2.60 25.92 -20.19
N ARG A 124 -3.87 25.52 -20.05
CA ARG A 124 -4.63 25.62 -18.77
C ARG A 124 -4.37 24.44 -17.82
N TYR A 125 -3.70 23.39 -18.31
CA TYR A 125 -3.32 22.22 -17.50
C TYR A 125 -1.81 22.16 -17.28
N ARG A 126 -1.10 23.26 -17.54
CA ARG A 126 0.33 23.37 -17.30
C ARG A 126 0.56 23.94 -15.90
N LEU A 127 1.12 23.11 -15.03
CA LEU A 127 1.58 23.52 -13.72
C LEU A 127 3.09 23.74 -13.79
N ASP A 128 3.51 24.99 -13.98
CA ASP A 128 4.92 25.37 -13.84
C ASP A 128 5.20 25.62 -12.35
N LEU A 129 6.09 24.81 -11.77
CA LEU A 129 6.48 24.91 -10.37
C LEU A 129 7.89 25.49 -10.28
N ASP A 130 8.03 26.63 -9.60
CA ASP A 130 9.33 27.12 -9.14
C ASP A 130 9.51 26.73 -7.68
N LEU A 131 10.43 25.80 -7.42
CA LEU A 131 10.61 25.17 -6.11
C LEU A 131 11.88 25.70 -5.45
N GLU A 132 11.73 26.56 -4.45
CA GLU A 132 12.87 27.04 -3.65
C GLU A 132 13.42 25.95 -2.72
N LYS A 133 12.54 25.20 -2.06
CA LYS A 133 12.93 24.14 -1.11
C LYS A 133 11.88 23.02 -1.03
N ILE A 134 12.34 21.78 -1.07
CA ILE A 134 11.53 20.59 -0.82
C ILE A 134 11.98 19.98 0.52
N SER A 135 11.06 19.85 1.47
CA SER A 135 11.32 19.17 2.74
C SER A 135 10.41 17.96 2.90
N PHE A 136 11.00 16.82 3.23
CA PHE A 136 10.27 15.60 3.53
C PHE A 136 10.09 15.49 5.04
N ILE A 137 8.84 15.41 5.49
CA ILE A 137 8.52 15.09 6.88
C ILE A 137 8.36 13.58 6.98
N HIS A 138 9.11 12.96 7.89
CA HIS A 138 8.97 11.53 8.11
C HIS A 138 7.62 11.23 8.75
N HIS A 139 6.91 10.27 8.17
CA HIS A 139 5.63 9.80 8.67
C HIS A 139 5.81 9.23 10.08
N HIS A 140 4.89 9.50 11.01
CA HIS A 140 5.02 9.13 12.43
C HIS A 140 5.05 7.60 12.66
N TYR A 141 4.59 6.81 11.67
CA TYR A 141 4.71 5.34 11.67
C TYR A 141 5.98 4.80 10.99
N MET A 142 6.83 5.68 10.44
CA MET A 142 8.19 5.34 9.98
C MET A 142 9.16 5.74 11.09
N SER A 143 9.35 4.85 12.06
CA SER A 143 10.38 5.04 13.09
C SER A 143 11.76 5.15 12.45
N ILE A 144 12.69 5.81 13.15
CA ILE A 144 14.11 5.85 12.76
C ILE A 144 14.64 4.42 12.51
N GLU A 145 14.14 3.45 13.27
CA GLU A 145 14.45 2.04 13.12
C GLU A 145 14.05 1.49 11.74
N HIS A 146 12.89 1.87 11.19
CA HIS A 146 12.49 1.46 9.84
C HIS A 146 13.41 2.03 8.77
N VAL A 147 13.83 3.30 8.92
CA VAL A 147 14.78 3.94 8.01
C VAL A 147 16.13 3.25 8.06
N LEU A 148 16.63 2.93 9.26
CA LEU A 148 17.88 2.21 9.46
C LEU A 148 17.82 0.77 8.93
N ALA A 149 16.72 0.06 9.19
CA ALA A 149 16.49 -1.30 8.68
C ALA A 149 16.44 -1.34 7.15
N MET A 150 15.73 -0.39 6.53
CA MET A 150 15.69 -0.23 5.07
C MET A 150 17.11 0.03 4.51
N ARG A 151 17.88 0.91 5.15
CA ARG A 151 19.24 1.25 4.74
C ARG A 151 20.20 0.06 4.88
N MET A 152 20.12 -0.70 5.97
CA MET A 152 20.86 -1.95 6.15
C MET A 152 20.51 -2.98 5.07
N LYS A 153 19.22 -3.15 4.77
CA LYS A 153 18.74 -4.05 3.72
C LYS A 153 19.30 -3.66 2.35
N GLN A 154 19.30 -2.38 2.01
CA GLN A 154 19.89 -1.87 0.76
C GLN A 154 21.40 -2.16 0.69
N MET A 155 22.16 -1.87 1.75
CA MET A 155 23.59 -2.18 1.80
C MET A 155 23.86 -3.68 1.61
N TYR A 156 23.06 -4.53 2.24
CA TYR A 156 23.18 -5.98 2.10
C TYR A 156 22.84 -6.48 0.68
N GLN A 157 21.83 -5.91 0.04
CA GLN A 157 21.49 -6.20 -1.35
C GLN A 157 22.64 -5.81 -2.29
N HIS A 158 23.21 -4.60 -2.12
CA HIS A 158 24.37 -4.17 -2.88
C HIS A 158 25.58 -5.08 -2.67
N TYR A 159 25.84 -5.49 -1.42
CA TYR A 159 26.90 -6.45 -1.13
C TYR A 159 26.67 -7.80 -1.83
N THR A 160 25.45 -8.32 -1.77
CA THR A 160 25.09 -9.60 -2.40
C THR A 160 25.28 -9.55 -3.91
N VAL A 161 24.86 -8.47 -4.56
CA VAL A 161 25.07 -8.25 -6.00
C VAL A 161 26.57 -8.17 -6.32
N ARG A 162 27.36 -7.40 -5.54
CA ARG A 162 28.83 -7.33 -5.72
C ARG A 162 29.51 -8.69 -5.56
N LYS A 163 29.05 -9.48 -4.59
CA LYS A 163 29.53 -10.84 -4.34
C LYS A 163 29.22 -11.76 -5.51
N GLN A 164 27.99 -11.72 -6.03
CA GLN A 164 27.56 -12.51 -7.19
C GLN A 164 28.31 -12.12 -8.46
N GLN A 165 28.50 -10.82 -8.69
CA GLN A 165 29.21 -10.28 -9.86
C GLN A 165 30.74 -10.47 -9.78
N ARG A 166 31.27 -11.08 -8.71
CA ARG A 166 32.70 -11.32 -8.49
C ARG A 166 33.57 -10.07 -8.76
N ILE A 167 33.04 -8.87 -8.51
CA ILE A 167 33.69 -7.60 -8.87
C ILE A 167 35.09 -7.48 -8.25
N VAL A 168 35.26 -7.98 -7.02
CA VAL A 168 36.56 -8.00 -6.34
C VAL A 168 37.58 -8.87 -7.08
N GLN A 169 37.16 -10.02 -7.62
CA GLN A 169 38.03 -10.89 -8.42
C GLN A 169 38.37 -10.20 -9.75
N GLN A 170 37.37 -9.63 -10.44
CA GLN A 170 37.58 -8.91 -11.70
C GLN A 170 38.55 -7.72 -11.55
N LEU A 171 38.42 -6.93 -10.48
CA LEU A 171 39.32 -5.82 -10.18
C LEU A 171 40.72 -6.31 -9.82
N SER A 172 40.83 -7.39 -9.03
CA SER A 172 42.11 -8.02 -8.70
C SER A 172 42.84 -8.51 -9.95
N ASP A 173 42.11 -9.16 -10.86
CA ASP A 173 42.67 -9.69 -12.11
C ASP A 173 43.09 -8.55 -13.05
N LYS A 174 42.32 -7.46 -13.14
CA LYS A 174 42.73 -6.25 -13.88
C LYS A 174 44.02 -5.64 -13.32
N ILE A 175 44.14 -5.53 -12.00
CA ILE A 175 45.36 -5.01 -11.35
C ILE A 175 46.55 -5.92 -11.63
N LYS A 176 46.37 -7.24 -11.56
CA LYS A 176 47.43 -8.21 -11.90
C LYS A 176 47.86 -8.08 -13.36
N ALA A 177 46.91 -7.94 -14.28
CA ALA A 177 47.20 -7.74 -15.71
C ALA A 177 47.99 -6.45 -15.95
N LEU A 178 47.60 -5.34 -15.31
CA LEU A 178 48.32 -4.07 -15.41
C LEU A 178 49.75 -4.17 -14.87
N LYS A 179 49.95 -4.80 -13.71
CA LYS A 179 51.29 -5.05 -13.15
C LYS A 179 52.14 -5.93 -14.05
N SER A 180 51.55 -6.94 -14.68
CA SER A 180 52.26 -7.79 -15.62
C SER A 180 52.67 -7.02 -16.88
N ALA A 181 51.80 -6.14 -17.39
CA ALA A 181 52.11 -5.28 -18.53
C ALA A 181 53.22 -4.27 -18.19
N GLU A 182 53.17 -3.65 -17.02
CA GLU A 182 54.20 -2.73 -16.53
C GLU A 182 55.57 -3.42 -16.46
N SER A 183 55.65 -4.58 -15.80
CA SER A 183 56.88 -5.36 -15.72
C SER A 183 57.43 -5.71 -17.10
N ASN A 184 56.55 -6.09 -18.04
CA ASN A 184 56.96 -6.45 -19.40
C ASN A 184 57.48 -5.24 -20.20
N CYS A 185 56.82 -4.08 -20.09
CA CYS A 185 57.31 -2.84 -20.67
C CYS A 185 58.67 -2.44 -20.09
N ARG A 186 58.85 -2.62 -18.77
CA ARG A 186 60.12 -2.34 -18.10
C ARG A 186 61.23 -3.28 -18.58
N THR A 187 60.98 -4.57 -18.72
CA THR A 187 61.96 -5.52 -19.25
C THR A 187 62.33 -5.22 -20.70
N LEU A 188 61.35 -4.87 -21.54
CA LEU A 188 61.59 -4.45 -22.93
C LEU A 188 62.40 -3.16 -23.01
N TYR A 189 62.16 -2.21 -22.11
CA TYR A 189 62.94 -0.98 -22.02
C TYR A 189 64.41 -1.28 -21.66
N GLU A 190 64.66 -2.10 -20.65
CA GLU A 190 66.04 -2.48 -20.27
C GLU A 190 66.74 -3.29 -21.36
N GLN A 191 66.05 -4.21 -22.05
CA GLN A 191 66.61 -4.97 -23.17
C GLN A 191 66.99 -4.06 -24.35
N ASN A 192 66.13 -3.12 -24.72
CA ASN A 192 66.44 -2.16 -25.79
C ASN A 192 67.57 -1.20 -25.40
N LYS A 193 67.62 -0.77 -24.13
CA LYS A 193 68.71 0.07 -23.62
C LYS A 193 70.09 -0.59 -23.77
N VAL A 194 70.18 -1.91 -23.58
CA VAL A 194 71.43 -2.68 -23.78
C VAL A 194 71.82 -2.75 -25.26
N ILE A 195 70.86 -2.86 -26.18
CA ILE A 195 71.12 -2.96 -27.63
C ILE A 195 71.66 -1.66 -28.22
N TYR A 196 71.28 -0.49 -27.70
CA TYR A 196 71.78 0.81 -28.19
C TYR A 196 73.11 1.25 -27.56
N LEU A 197 73.65 0.49 -26.60
CA LEU A 197 74.92 0.77 -25.92
C LEU A 197 76.04 -0.24 -26.27
N SER A 198 75.76 -1.17 -27.18
CA SER A 198 76.70 -2.12 -27.80
C SER A 198 76.89 -1.80 -29.28
#